data_AF-A0A355DVT4-F1
#
_entry.id   AF-A0A355DVT4-F1
#
_cell.length_a   1.000
_cell.length_b   1.000
_cell.length_c   1.000
_cell.angle_alpha   90.00
_cell.angle_beta   90.00
_cell.angle_gamma   90.00
#
_symmetry.space_group_name_H-M   'P 1'
#
loop_
_entity.id
_entity.type
_entity.pdbx_description
1 polymer ?
#
loop_
_entity_poly.entity_id
_entity_poly.type
_entity_poly.pdbx_seq_one_letter_code
_entity_poly.pdbx_strand_id
1 'polypeptide(L)'
;PIIAGTTMKVIELVMAQMAYGWSADELQFQHPYLRMSQIYSALAYYWDHKEEIDGEIEESLQWAKQAKKEVGISPVAAKLRAKGLLV
;
A
#
# COMPACT_ATOMS: atom_id res chain seq x y z
N PRO A 1 -4.77 -6.35 -10.14
CA PRO A 1 -3.95 -6.39 -11.39
C PRO A 1 -2.66 -5.56 -11.28
N ILE A 2 -1.71 -5.75 -12.21
CA ILE A 2 -0.43 -5.03 -12.28
C ILE A 2 -0.45 -4.01 -13.42
N ILE A 3 0.13 -2.83 -13.20
CA ILE A 3 0.30 -1.80 -14.24
C ILE A 3 1.35 -2.28 -15.25
N ALA A 4 0.95 -2.42 -16.51
CA ALA A 4 1.77 -3.00 -17.57
C ALA A 4 3.16 -2.34 -17.69
N GLY A 5 4.21 -3.15 -17.78
CA GLY A 5 5.59 -2.68 -17.87
C GLY A 5 6.20 -2.22 -16.54
N THR A 6 5.54 -2.50 -15.41
CA THR A 6 6.01 -2.17 -14.06
C THR A 6 5.76 -3.32 -13.09
N THR A 7 6.25 -3.20 -11.87
CA THR A 7 5.88 -4.10 -10.76
C THR A 7 4.77 -3.52 -9.88
N MET A 8 4.30 -2.31 -10.16
CA MET A 8 3.31 -1.63 -9.33
C MET A 8 1.92 -2.24 -9.56
N LYS A 9 1.27 -2.65 -8.48
CA LYS A 9 -0.13 -3.10 -8.54
C LYS A 9 -1.08 -1.90 -8.57
N VAL A 10 -2.24 -2.09 -9.18
CA VAL A 10 -3.30 -1.06 -9.15
C VAL A 10 -3.73 -0.75 -7.72
N ILE A 11 -3.91 -1.78 -6.88
CA ILE A 11 -4.27 -1.61 -5.46
C ILE A 11 -3.21 -0.81 -4.69
N GLU A 12 -1.92 -0.96 -5.00
CA GLU A 12 -0.84 -0.20 -4.35
C GLU A 12 -0.89 1.28 -4.72
N LEU A 13 -1.14 1.60 -6.00
CA LEU A 13 -1.30 2.97 -6.46
C LEU A 13 -2.53 3.63 -5.81
N VAL A 14 -3.65 2.91 -5.74
CA VAL A 14 -4.89 3.39 -5.10
C VAL A 14 -4.69 3.62 -3.60
N MET A 15 -4.05 2.69 -2.90
CA MET A 15 -3.73 2.87 -1.48
C MET A 15 -2.85 4.09 -1.24
N ALA A 16 -1.85 4.34 -2.09
CA ALA A 16 -1.03 5.55 -2.00
C ALA A 16 -1.88 6.81 -2.21
N GLN A 17 -2.76 6.81 -3.20
CA GLN A 17 -3.70 7.90 -3.45
C GLN A 17 -4.60 8.17 -2.23
N MET A 18 -5.20 7.14 -1.64
CA MET A 18 -6.11 7.27 -0.50
C MET A 18 -5.39 7.73 0.77
N ALA A 19 -4.16 7.24 1.00
CA ALA A 19 -3.38 7.57 2.19
C ALA A 19 -2.96 9.03 2.23
N TYR A 20 -2.65 9.62 1.07
CA TYR A 20 -2.09 10.98 0.99
C TYR A 20 -3.01 12.01 0.32
N GLY A 21 -4.11 11.56 -0.30
CA GLY A 21 -5.03 12.43 -1.04
C GLY A 21 -4.46 12.96 -2.36
N TRP A 22 -3.47 12.28 -2.94
CA TRP A 22 -2.78 12.76 -4.14
C TRP A 22 -3.67 12.81 -5.39
N SER A 23 -3.50 13.86 -6.16
CA SER A 23 -3.95 13.98 -7.54
C SER A 23 -3.15 13.07 -8.49
N ALA A 24 -3.59 12.92 -9.74
CA ALA A 24 -2.86 12.14 -10.74
C ALA A 24 -1.47 12.72 -11.04
N ASP A 25 -1.34 14.05 -11.08
CA ASP A 25 -0.06 14.74 -11.25
C ASP A 25 0.87 14.51 -10.05
N GLU A 26 0.34 14.53 -8.83
CA GLU A 26 1.12 14.21 -7.62
C GLU A 26 1.52 12.73 -7.61
N LEU A 27 0.64 11.81 -8.00
CA LEU A 27 0.99 10.39 -8.17
C LEU A 27 2.13 10.21 -9.18
N GLN A 28 2.12 10.97 -10.28
CA GLN A 28 3.21 10.94 -11.25
C GLN A 28 4.50 11.49 -10.66
N PHE A 29 4.42 12.59 -9.90
CA PHE A 29 5.58 13.17 -9.23
C PHE A 29 6.21 12.19 -8.22
N GLN A 30 5.39 11.44 -7.49
CA GLN A 30 5.84 10.45 -6.48
C GLN A 30 6.26 9.12 -7.11
N HIS A 31 5.74 8.79 -8.29
CA HIS A 31 6.08 7.60 -9.06
C HIS A 31 6.50 7.99 -10.49
N PRO A 32 7.68 8.64 -10.68
CA PRO A 32 8.09 9.20 -11.98
C PRO A 32 8.24 8.18 -13.12
N TYR A 33 8.34 6.90 -12.78
CA TYR A 33 8.41 5.81 -13.75
C TYR A 33 7.03 5.45 -14.35
N LEU A 34 5.94 5.96 -13.79
CA LEU A 34 4.60 5.83 -14.35
C LEU A 34 4.30 6.98 -15.31
N ARG A 35 3.70 6.63 -16.45
CA ARG A 35 3.14 7.59 -17.39
C ARG A 35 1.75 7.99 -16.93
N MET A 36 1.32 9.22 -17.24
CA MET A 36 -0.05 9.68 -16.93
C MET A 36 -1.13 8.73 -17.47
N SER A 37 -0.94 8.15 -18.66
CA SER A 37 -1.88 7.17 -19.20
C SER A 37 -2.00 5.92 -18.32
N GLN A 38 -0.91 5.41 -17.77
CA GLN A 38 -0.93 4.27 -16.85
C GLN A 38 -1.66 4.61 -15.55
N ILE A 39 -1.41 5.80 -15.00
CA ILE A 39 -2.08 6.28 -13.78
C ILE A 39 -3.58 6.38 -14.02
N TYR A 40 -4.01 7.10 -15.06
CA TYR A 40 -5.44 7.23 -15.36
C TYR A 40 -6.10 5.91 -15.70
N SER A 41 -5.45 5.02 -16.44
CA SER A 41 -5.99 3.68 -16.71
C SER A 41 -6.12 2.83 -15.44
N ALA A 42 -5.16 2.91 -14.51
CA ALA A 42 -5.24 2.21 -13.23
C ALA A 42 -6.37 2.78 -12.34
N LEU A 43 -6.52 4.10 -12.29
CA LEU A 43 -7.60 4.75 -11.55
C LEU A 43 -8.97 4.45 -12.15
N ALA A 44 -9.09 4.45 -13.49
CA ALA A 44 -10.32 4.04 -14.17
C ALA A 44 -10.68 2.60 -13.84
N TYR A 45 -9.71 1.68 -13.95
CA TYR A 45 -9.91 0.28 -13.55
C TYR A 45 -10.37 0.15 -12.10
N TYR A 46 -9.77 0.92 -11.19
CA TYR A 46 -10.19 0.94 -9.79
C TYR A 46 -11.64 1.36 -9.63
N TRP A 47 -12.08 2.43 -10.28
CA TRP A 47 -13.46 2.87 -10.18
C TRP A 47 -14.46 1.87 -10.74
N ASP A 48 -14.10 1.14 -11.80
CA ASP A 48 -14.91 0.06 -12.35
C ASP A 48 -14.98 -1.18 -11.44
N HIS A 49 -14.04 -1.34 -10.50
CA HIS A 49 -13.90 -2.51 -9.60
C HIS A 49 -13.83 -2.10 -8.12
N LYS A 50 -14.41 -0.95 -7.77
CA LYS A 50 -14.16 -0.28 -6.49
C LYS A 50 -14.51 -1.14 -5.28
N GLU A 51 -15.66 -1.81 -5.33
CA GLU A 51 -16.13 -2.66 -4.22
C GLU A 51 -15.19 -3.85 -3.96
N GLU A 52 -14.70 -4.48 -5.02
CA GLU A 52 -13.75 -5.60 -4.94
C GLU A 52 -12.41 -5.14 -4.34
N ILE A 53 -11.85 -4.05 -4.87
CA ILE A 53 -10.55 -3.55 -4.45
C ILE A 53 -10.60 -2.96 -3.03
N ASP A 54 -11.65 -2.21 -2.68
CA ASP A 54 -11.82 -1.71 -1.31
C ASP A 54 -11.96 -2.87 -0.32
N GLY A 55 -12.64 -3.97 -0.72
CA GLY A 55 -12.70 -5.20 0.05
C GLY A 55 -11.33 -5.85 0.27
N GLU A 56 -10.53 -5.98 -0.79
CA GLU A 56 -9.15 -6.52 -0.71
C GLU A 56 -8.24 -5.67 0.20
N ILE A 57 -8.38 -4.34 0.14
CA ILE A 57 -7.66 -3.40 1.01
C ILE A 57 -8.04 -3.65 2.47
N GLU A 58 -9.34 -3.71 2.78
CA GLU A 58 -9.81 -3.90 4.16
C GLU A 58 -9.40 -5.27 4.71
N GLU A 59 -9.55 -6.34 3.92
CA GLU A 59 -9.10 -7.69 4.31
C GLU A 59 -7.60 -7.71 4.63
N SER A 60 -6.78 -7.10 3.76
CA SER A 60 -5.34 -6.99 3.96
C SER A 60 -4.98 -6.23 5.24
N LEU A 61 -5.71 -5.14 5.54
CA LEU A 61 -5.52 -4.37 6.78
C LEU A 61 -5.92 -5.19 8.01
N GLN A 62 -7.02 -5.94 7.96
CA GLN A 62 -7.45 -6.80 9.06
C GLN A 62 -6.46 -7.93 9.31
N TRP A 63 -5.98 -8.58 8.25
CA TRP A 63 -4.93 -9.59 8.34
C TRP A 63 -3.65 -9.02 8.96
N ALA A 64 -3.19 -7.84 8.51
CA ALA A 64 -1.99 -7.20 9.07
C ALA A 64 -2.17 -6.82 10.55
N LYS A 65 -3.36 -6.34 10.96
CA LYS A 65 -3.69 -6.07 12.36
C LYS A 65 -3.67 -7.34 13.20
N GLN A 66 -4.20 -8.44 12.69
CA GLN A 66 -4.22 -9.73 13.39
C GLN A 66 -2.81 -10.32 13.53
N ALA A 67 -2.04 -10.35 12.44
CA ALA A 67 -0.65 -10.81 12.45
C ALA A 67 0.19 -10.01 13.47
N LYS A 68 -0.01 -8.69 13.57
CA LYS A 68 0.69 -7.86 14.57
C LYS A 68 0.32 -8.19 16.01
N LYS A 69 -0.89 -8.69 16.29
CA LYS A 69 -1.28 -9.14 17.64
C LYS A 69 -0.66 -10.49 17.99
N GLU A 70 -0.58 -11.38 17.01
CA GLU A 70 -0.04 -12.74 17.19
C GLU A 70 1.49 -12.73 17.30
N VAL A 71 2.14 -11.86 16.53
CA VAL A 71 3.59 -11.64 16.64
C VAL A 71 3.84 -10.78 17.89
N GLY A 72 4.12 -11.47 19.00
CA GLY A 72 4.63 -10.85 20.22
C GLY A 72 5.97 -10.12 20.01
N ILE A 73 6.58 -9.65 21.10
CA ILE A 73 7.87 -8.94 21.00
C ILE A 73 8.90 -9.85 20.31
N SER A 74 9.37 -9.44 19.13
CA SER A 74 10.44 -10.14 18.42
C SER A 74 11.64 -10.36 19.36
N PRO A 75 12.30 -11.53 19.34
CA PRO A 75 13.50 -11.77 20.15
C PRO A 75 14.58 -10.70 19.96
N VAL A 76 14.68 -10.14 18.75
CA VAL A 76 15.59 -9.02 18.44
C VAL A 76 15.15 -7.75 19.17
N ALA A 77 13.86 -7.42 19.12
CA ALA A 77 13.31 -6.27 19.82
C ALA A 77 13.46 -6.39 21.35
N ALA A 78 13.23 -7.58 21.92
CA ALA A 78 13.46 -7.86 23.34
C ALA A 78 14.93 -7.65 23.73
N LYS A 79 15.87 -8.16 22.92
CA LYS A 79 17.32 -8.00 23.15
C LYS A 79 17.77 -6.54 23.05
N LEU A 80 17.20 -5.76 22.13
CA LEU A 80 17.51 -4.34 21.97
C LEU A 80 16.95 -3.50 23.14
N ARG A 81 15.73 -3.80 23.61
CA ARG A 81 15.17 -3.18 24.82
C ARG A 81 16.01 -3.47 26.07
N ALA A 82 16.42 -4.73 26.26
CA ALA A 82 17.30 -5.11 27.38
C ALA A 82 18.66 -4.39 27.36
N LYS A 83 19.11 -3.94 26.18
CA LYS A 83 20.33 -3.15 26.00
C LYS A 83 20.11 -1.63 26.03
N GLY A 84 18.88 -1.16 26.24
CA GLY A 84 18.54 0.28 26.19
C GLY A 84 18.66 0.90 24.79
N LEU A 85 18.69 0.09 23.74
CA LEU A 85 18.82 0.53 22.34
C LEU A 85 17.46 0.71 21.64
N LEU A 86 16.38 0.30 22.31
CA LEU A 86 15.00 0.56 21.93
C LEU A 86 14.27 1.05 23.17
N VAL A 87 13.57 2.18 23.02
CA VAL A 87 12.69 2.78 24.04
C VAL A 87 11.32 2.11 24.04
#